data_AF-A0A2H9PU57-F1
#
_entry.id   AF-A0A2H9PU57-F1
#
_cell.length_a   1.000
_cell.length_b   1.000
_cell.length_c   1.000
_cell.angle_alpha   90.00
_cell.angle_beta   90.00
_cell.angle_gamma   90.00
#
_symmetry.space_group_name_H-M   'P 1'
#
loop_
_entity.id
_entity.type
_entity.pdbx_description
1 polymer ?
#
loop_
_entity_poly.entity_id
_entity_poly.type
_entity_poly.pdbx_seq_one_letter_code
_entity_poly.pdbx_strand_id
1 'polypeptide(L)'
;DELTKSICLKCGTRLKPEDKKQVEFICSKCGKTVSVDKPLKYMRCDKCKVYMERIQNTAIKKCPKCEGTKFGKKVNLFIDTLLVSSRHLYRMAYSLHEKSGLVSIPVDPDKVLEFDKSNAKPEVVRIPKFRFLDTRNVKKGEAGKLIIEAFDHKPQVEEENEVEKKEYEPLGFALQEEFFPPCIKKGLKGLKDGRKRFSFLLINFLTSVGWDYEKIEKLIAEWNKKNDEPLREENLLAQVRYHKRNKKKILPPNCDNAAYYKDIEICEPDNLCSRIKNPVNYSRRKVKYVKKGSRKKD
;
A
#
# COMPACT_ATOMS: atom_id res chain seq x y z
N ASP A 1 10.06 9.71 -21.94
CA ASP A 1 8.68 9.79 -21.41
C ASP A 1 7.65 9.30 -22.41
N GLU A 2 7.23 8.05 -22.24
CA GLU A 2 6.24 7.37 -23.11
C GLU A 2 4.79 7.82 -22.82
N LEU A 3 4.52 8.26 -21.58
CA LEU A 3 3.18 8.64 -21.12
C LEU A 3 2.77 10.10 -21.39
N THR A 4 3.72 11.03 -21.53
CA THR A 4 3.40 12.45 -21.71
C THR A 4 4.13 13.05 -22.90
N LYS A 5 3.42 13.90 -23.66
CA LYS A 5 3.96 14.63 -24.81
C LYS A 5 3.81 16.13 -24.58
N SER A 6 4.91 16.87 -24.67
CA SER A 6 4.87 18.33 -24.64
C SER A 6 4.21 18.86 -25.91
N ILE A 7 3.23 19.74 -25.76
CA ILE A 7 2.50 20.37 -26.86
C ILE A 7 2.48 21.90 -26.68
N CYS A 8 2.42 22.60 -27.81
CA CYS A 8 2.07 24.02 -27.78
C CYS A 8 0.58 24.19 -27.47
N LEU A 9 0.24 24.99 -26.45
CA LEU A 9 -1.15 25.25 -26.10
C LEU A 9 -1.87 26.14 -27.13
N LYS A 10 -1.14 26.85 -27.97
CA LYS A 10 -1.70 27.74 -29.01
C LYS A 10 -2.10 26.99 -30.28
N CYS A 11 -1.30 26.02 -30.73
CA CYS A 11 -1.52 25.33 -32.01
C CYS A 11 -1.52 23.80 -31.94
N GLY A 12 -1.38 23.21 -30.74
CA GLY A 12 -1.39 21.76 -30.53
C GLY A 12 -0.17 21.00 -31.08
N THR A 13 0.82 21.70 -31.63
CA THR A 13 2.00 21.07 -32.24
C THR A 13 2.82 20.34 -31.18
N ARG A 14 3.16 19.08 -31.47
CA ARG A 14 4.04 18.27 -30.62
C ARG A 14 5.45 18.87 -30.63
N LEU A 15 5.95 19.17 -29.44
CA LEU A 15 7.30 19.66 -29.24
C LEU A 15 8.19 18.45 -28.93
N LYS A 16 9.17 18.20 -29.79
CA LYS A 16 10.31 17.36 -29.44
C LYS A 16 11.33 18.27 -28.78
N PRO A 17 11.85 17.97 -27.58
CA PRO A 17 13.01 18.69 -27.07
C PRO A 17 14.09 18.66 -28.15
N GLU A 18 14.44 19.81 -28.71
CA GLU A 18 15.61 19.88 -29.57
C GLU A 18 16.83 19.74 -28.66
N ASP A 19 17.62 18.70 -28.89
CA ASP A 19 18.97 18.59 -28.35
C ASP A 19 19.79 19.75 -28.93
N LYS A 20 19.76 20.92 -28.29
CA LYS A 20 20.74 21.94 -28.61
C LYS A 20 22.11 21.36 -28.31
N LYS A 21 23.00 21.38 -29.31
CA LYS A 21 24.41 20.97 -29.18
C LYS A 21 25.18 21.80 -28.15
N GLN A 22 24.60 22.90 -27.66
CA GLN A 22 25.14 23.73 -26.59
C GLN A 22 24.96 23.06 -25.22
N VAL A 23 26.08 22.73 -24.61
CA VAL A 23 26.16 22.19 -23.27
C VAL A 23 26.71 23.28 -22.35
N GLU A 24 26.04 23.55 -21.24
CA GLU A 24 26.56 24.43 -20.21
C GLU A 24 27.21 23.63 -19.09
N PHE A 25 28.34 24.13 -18.60
CA PHE A 25 29.04 23.57 -17.45
C PHE A 25 29.05 24.60 -16.32
N ILE A 26 28.73 24.19 -15.10
CA ILE A 26 28.85 25.03 -13.90
C ILE A 26 29.90 24.46 -12.95
N CYS A 27 30.78 25.31 -12.42
CA CYS A 27 31.73 24.88 -11.40
C CYS A 27 31.05 24.88 -10.02
N SER A 28 30.98 23.71 -9.38
CA SER A 28 30.40 23.55 -8.04
C SER A 28 31.11 24.33 -6.93
N LYS A 29 32.36 24.75 -7.13
CA LYS A 29 33.12 25.56 -6.14
C LYS A 29 33.02 27.06 -6.33
N CYS A 30 33.04 27.57 -7.57
CA CYS A 30 33.08 29.01 -7.82
C CYS A 30 31.88 29.57 -8.59
N GLY A 31 30.92 28.72 -8.96
CA GLY A 31 29.72 29.12 -9.69
C GLY A 31 29.97 29.60 -11.11
N LYS A 32 31.20 29.53 -11.63
CA LYS A 32 31.52 29.94 -13.01
C LYS A 32 30.79 29.04 -14.00
N THR A 33 30.05 29.66 -14.92
CA THR A 33 29.32 28.96 -16.00
C THR A 33 30.03 29.14 -17.33
N VAL A 34 30.15 28.06 -18.11
CA VAL A 34 30.77 28.06 -19.43
C VAL A 34 29.87 27.30 -20.41
N SER A 35 29.44 27.96 -21.49
CA SER A 35 28.63 27.36 -22.55
C SER A 35 29.53 26.90 -23.71
N VAL A 36 29.34 25.67 -24.18
CA VAL A 36 30.17 25.07 -25.24
C VAL A 36 29.30 24.50 -26.36
N ASP A 37 29.60 24.88 -27.61
CA ASP A 37 28.88 24.42 -28.81
C ASP A 37 29.23 22.98 -29.26
N LYS A 38 30.27 22.38 -28.67
CA LYS A 38 30.77 21.04 -29.00
C LYS A 38 30.32 20.01 -27.94
N PRO A 39 30.12 18.73 -28.31
CA PRO A 39 29.65 17.68 -27.40
C PRO A 39 30.76 17.18 -26.47
N LEU A 40 31.35 18.08 -25.69
CA LEU A 40 32.30 17.72 -24.63
C LEU A 40 31.54 17.03 -23.49
N LYS A 41 32.04 15.87 -23.06
CA LYS A 41 31.43 15.08 -21.98
C LYS A 41 31.82 15.60 -20.59
N TYR A 42 33.01 16.20 -20.46
CA TYR A 42 33.55 16.70 -19.21
C TYR A 42 34.36 17.97 -19.47
N MET A 43 34.36 18.88 -18.50
CA MET A 43 35.16 20.11 -18.50
C MET A 43 35.74 20.33 -17.12
N ARG A 44 36.97 20.84 -17.06
CA ARG A 44 37.64 21.23 -15.81
C ARG A 44 37.61 22.74 -15.69
N CYS A 45 37.26 23.25 -14.51
CA CYS A 45 37.28 24.68 -14.24
C CYS A 45 38.71 25.20 -14.27
N ASP A 46 38.95 26.26 -15.05
CA ASP A 46 40.24 26.94 -15.16
C ASP A 46 40.72 27.54 -13.83
N LYS A 47 39.80 28.10 -13.04
CA LYS A 47 40.10 28.68 -11.71
C LYS A 47 40.31 27.62 -10.63
N CYS A 48 39.38 26.67 -10.50
CA CYS A 48 39.34 25.77 -9.34
C CYS A 48 39.94 24.38 -9.61
N LYS A 49 40.35 24.10 -10.86
CA LYS A 49 40.90 22.80 -11.32
C LYS A 49 40.05 21.56 -10.97
N VAL A 50 38.78 21.76 -10.60
CA VAL A 50 37.78 20.71 -10.36
C VAL A 50 36.92 20.50 -11.60
N TYR A 51 36.36 19.30 -11.75
CA TYR A 51 35.41 19.00 -12.81
C TYR A 51 34.12 19.80 -12.62
N MET A 52 33.59 20.32 -13.71
CA MET A 52 32.35 21.10 -13.74
C MET A 52 31.16 20.18 -14.00
N GLU A 53 30.02 20.53 -13.41
CA GLU A 53 28.76 19.81 -13.58
C GLU A 53 28.10 20.21 -14.90
N ARG A 54 27.62 19.21 -15.63
CA ARG A 54 26.99 19.40 -16.93
C ARG A 54 25.50 19.73 -16.75
N ILE A 55 25.10 20.90 -17.21
CA ILE A 55 23.70 21.33 -17.30
C ILE A 55 23.25 21.20 -18.76
N GLN A 56 22.26 20.35 -19.01
CA GLN A 56 21.59 20.27 -20.31
C GLN A 56 20.40 21.23 -20.32
N ASN A 57 20.55 22.38 -20.97
CA ASN A 57 19.45 23.32 -21.16
C ASN A 57 18.64 22.95 -22.43
N THR A 58 17.60 22.12 -22.27
CA THR A 58 16.62 21.80 -23.32
C THR A 58 15.40 22.73 -23.25
N ALA A 59 15.63 24.04 -23.24
CA ALA A 59 14.54 25.02 -23.20
C ALA A 59 14.10 25.44 -24.62
N ILE A 60 12.98 24.89 -25.09
CA ILE A 60 12.24 25.42 -26.24
C ILE A 60 11.56 26.73 -25.79
N LYS A 61 12.07 27.88 -26.21
CA LYS A 61 11.52 29.20 -25.84
C LYS A 61 10.28 29.59 -26.65
N LYS A 62 10.11 29.06 -27.87
CA LYS A 62 9.00 29.37 -28.77
C LYS A 62 8.59 28.13 -29.57
N CYS A 63 7.30 27.99 -29.85
CA CYS A 63 6.81 26.91 -30.72
C CYS A 63 7.35 27.09 -32.16
N PRO A 64 7.97 26.07 -32.78
CA PRO A 64 8.52 26.16 -34.13
C PRO A 64 7.47 26.37 -35.22
N LYS A 65 6.18 26.14 -34.94
CA LYS A 65 5.08 26.30 -35.91
C LYS A 65 4.33 27.64 -35.78
N CYS A 66 4.15 28.15 -34.57
CA CYS A 66 3.24 29.30 -34.33
C CYS A 66 3.80 30.37 -33.39
N GLU A 67 5.08 30.22 -33.00
CA GLU A 67 5.80 31.10 -32.08
C GLU A 67 5.18 31.27 -30.69
N GLY A 68 4.15 30.50 -30.35
CA GLY A 68 3.53 30.51 -29.04
C GLY A 68 4.53 30.18 -27.93
N THR A 69 4.40 30.87 -26.80
CA THR A 69 5.26 30.72 -25.60
C THR A 69 4.60 29.89 -24.51
N LYS A 70 3.31 29.54 -24.67
CA LYS A 70 2.55 28.71 -23.73
C LYS A 70 2.61 27.24 -24.13
N PHE A 71 3.10 26.40 -23.22
CA PHE A 71 3.30 24.97 -23.42
C PHE A 71 2.56 24.17 -22.34
N GLY A 72 2.06 22.99 -22.71
CA GLY A 72 1.38 22.08 -21.82
C GLY A 72 1.78 20.63 -22.08
N LYS A 73 1.52 19.74 -21.13
CA LYS A 73 1.74 18.29 -21.29
C LYS A 73 0.42 17.61 -21.62
N LYS A 74 0.38 16.84 -22.71
CA LYS A 74 -0.76 15.98 -23.06
C LYS A 74 -0.44 14.54 -22.69
N VAL A 75 -1.33 13.89 -21.94
CA VAL A 75 -1.24 12.48 -21.57
C VAL A 75 -1.61 11.62 -22.79
N ASN A 76 -0.79 10.60 -23.05
CA ASN A 76 -1.04 9.62 -24.11
C ASN A 76 -1.85 8.45 -23.50
N LEU A 77 -3.19 8.53 -23.53
CA LEU A 77 -4.10 7.49 -23.02
C LEU A 77 -4.22 6.29 -23.98
N PHE A 78 -3.11 5.73 -24.44
CA PHE A 78 -3.17 4.41 -25.05
C PHE A 78 -3.44 3.40 -23.93
N ILE A 79 -4.55 2.67 -24.04
CA ILE A 79 -4.86 1.56 -23.16
C ILE A 79 -3.74 0.54 -23.36
N ASP A 80 -2.94 0.33 -22.32
CA ASP A 80 -1.90 -0.70 -22.36
C ASP A 80 -2.57 -2.08 -22.34
N THR A 81 -2.61 -2.73 -23.50
CA THR A 81 -3.23 -4.05 -23.65
C THR A 81 -2.42 -5.15 -22.95
N LEU A 82 -1.16 -4.91 -22.56
CA LEU A 82 -0.40 -5.81 -21.68
C LEU A 82 -0.95 -5.81 -20.25
N LEU A 83 -1.54 -4.70 -19.77
CA LEU A 83 -2.22 -4.66 -18.48
C LEU A 83 -3.53 -5.48 -18.49
N VAL A 84 -4.10 -5.75 -19.67
CA VAL A 84 -5.24 -6.66 -19.88
C VAL A 84 -4.76 -8.12 -19.90
N SER A 85 -4.05 -8.54 -18.84
CA SER A 85 -3.82 -9.96 -18.59
C SER A 85 -5.14 -10.64 -18.24
N SER A 86 -5.24 -11.97 -18.41
CA SER A 86 -6.44 -12.75 -18.01
C SER A 86 -6.84 -12.57 -16.53
N ARG A 87 -5.93 -12.08 -15.67
CA ARG A 87 -6.19 -11.77 -14.26
C ARG A 87 -6.72 -10.35 -14.00
N HIS A 88 -6.70 -9.48 -15.01
CA HIS A 88 -7.11 -8.07 -14.91
C HIS A 88 -8.32 -7.73 -15.79
N LEU A 89 -8.97 -8.73 -16.40
CA LEU A 89 -10.28 -8.51 -17.00
C LEU A 89 -11.27 -8.12 -15.90
N TYR A 90 -11.75 -6.88 -15.96
CA TYR A 90 -12.83 -6.43 -15.10
C TYR A 90 -14.04 -7.32 -15.33
N ARG A 91 -14.64 -7.83 -14.24
CA ARG A 91 -15.88 -8.59 -14.35
C ARG A 91 -16.95 -7.68 -14.92
N MET A 92 -17.52 -8.07 -16.04
CA MET A 92 -18.60 -7.31 -16.68
C MET A 92 -19.81 -7.24 -15.73
N ALA A 93 -20.44 -6.07 -15.64
CA ALA A 93 -21.71 -5.94 -14.95
C ALA A 93 -22.74 -6.89 -15.58
N TYR A 94 -23.63 -7.42 -14.75
CA TYR A 94 -24.68 -8.38 -15.10
C TYR A 94 -24.18 -9.76 -15.59
N SER A 95 -22.93 -10.13 -15.26
CA SER A 95 -22.36 -11.45 -15.58
C SER A 95 -22.45 -12.43 -14.41
N LEU A 96 -22.51 -13.73 -14.71
CA LEU A 96 -22.46 -14.81 -13.72
C LEU A 96 -21.02 -15.20 -13.40
N HIS A 97 -20.70 -15.36 -12.12
CA HIS A 97 -19.40 -15.83 -11.69
C HIS A 97 -19.30 -17.35 -11.83
N GLU A 98 -18.42 -17.82 -12.71
CA GLU A 98 -18.22 -19.25 -13.07
C GLU A 98 -18.23 -20.20 -11.86
N LYS A 99 -17.47 -19.91 -10.80
CA LYS A 99 -17.37 -20.83 -9.65
C LYS A 99 -18.49 -20.71 -8.61
N SER A 100 -19.16 -19.56 -8.53
CA SER A 100 -20.08 -19.28 -7.42
C SER A 100 -21.53 -19.17 -7.88
N GLY A 101 -21.76 -19.05 -9.18
CA GLY A 101 -23.08 -18.82 -9.77
C GLY A 101 -23.68 -17.45 -9.45
N LEU A 102 -22.98 -16.59 -8.71
CA LEU A 102 -23.50 -15.28 -8.31
C LEU A 102 -23.45 -14.27 -9.45
N VAL A 103 -24.43 -13.38 -9.51
CA VAL A 103 -24.55 -12.29 -10.49
C VAL A 103 -23.75 -11.08 -10.04
N SER A 104 -22.98 -10.50 -10.95
CA SER A 104 -22.32 -9.21 -10.76
C SER A 104 -23.34 -8.09 -10.93
N ILE A 105 -23.92 -7.57 -9.85
CA ILE A 105 -24.93 -6.49 -9.90
C ILE A 105 -24.33 -5.13 -9.52
N PRO A 106 -24.68 -4.04 -10.22
CA PRO A 106 -24.40 -2.68 -9.74
C PRO A 106 -25.14 -2.43 -8.42
N VAL A 107 -24.41 -1.91 -7.43
CA VAL A 107 -24.95 -1.57 -6.12
C VAL A 107 -24.99 -0.06 -6.00
N ASP A 108 -26.09 0.44 -5.45
CA ASP A 108 -26.27 1.86 -5.11
C ASP A 108 -25.24 2.26 -4.03
N PRO A 109 -24.39 3.28 -4.24
CA PRO A 109 -23.39 3.71 -3.26
C PRO A 109 -23.94 3.92 -1.85
N ASP A 110 -25.17 4.44 -1.73
CA ASP A 110 -25.80 4.73 -0.44
C ASP A 110 -26.22 3.47 0.31
N LYS A 111 -26.32 2.33 -0.39
CA LYS A 111 -26.78 1.03 0.15
C LYS A 111 -25.69 -0.04 0.18
N VAL A 112 -24.43 0.33 -0.06
CA VAL A 112 -23.31 -0.63 -0.08
C VAL A 112 -23.18 -1.39 1.24
N LEU A 113 -23.49 -0.74 2.37
CA LEU A 113 -23.41 -1.37 3.70
C LEU A 113 -24.55 -2.37 3.97
N GLU A 114 -25.65 -2.29 3.22
CA GLU A 114 -26.81 -3.19 3.34
C GLU A 114 -26.66 -4.44 2.47
N PHE A 115 -25.67 -4.47 1.58
CA PHE A 115 -25.48 -5.55 0.63
C PHE A 115 -25.10 -6.86 1.32
N ASP A 116 -25.90 -7.90 1.09
CA ASP A 116 -25.56 -9.27 1.47
C ASP A 116 -25.31 -10.15 0.24
N LYS A 117 -24.44 -11.15 0.41
CA LYS A 117 -24.08 -12.11 -0.65
C LYS A 117 -25.30 -12.82 -1.24
N SER A 118 -26.34 -13.06 -0.44
CA SER A 118 -27.60 -13.66 -0.89
C SER A 118 -28.35 -12.81 -1.92
N ASN A 119 -28.14 -11.49 -1.93
CA ASN A 119 -28.78 -10.59 -2.89
C ASN A 119 -28.26 -10.77 -4.32
N ALA A 120 -27.07 -11.37 -4.48
CA ALA A 120 -26.45 -11.65 -5.78
C ALA A 120 -26.85 -13.01 -6.38
N LYS A 121 -27.80 -13.73 -5.77
CA LYS A 121 -28.31 -14.99 -6.29
C LYS A 121 -29.20 -14.78 -7.53
N PRO A 122 -29.02 -15.53 -8.63
CA PRO A 122 -29.79 -15.33 -9.88
C PRO A 122 -31.31 -15.33 -9.69
N GLU A 123 -31.83 -16.09 -8.73
CA GLU A 123 -33.27 -16.21 -8.47
C GLU A 123 -33.86 -14.95 -7.83
N VAL A 124 -33.05 -14.28 -6.99
CA VAL A 124 -33.46 -13.12 -6.19
C VAL A 124 -33.18 -11.81 -6.91
N VAL A 125 -32.13 -11.77 -7.73
CA VAL A 125 -31.70 -10.56 -8.43
C VAL A 125 -32.85 -9.96 -9.24
N ARG A 126 -33.03 -8.65 -9.08
CA ARG A 126 -33.94 -7.82 -9.87
C ARG A 126 -33.11 -6.71 -10.51
N ILE A 127 -33.61 -6.18 -11.62
CA ILE A 127 -32.92 -5.10 -12.35
C ILE A 127 -32.80 -3.89 -11.41
N PRO A 128 -31.58 -3.51 -11.00
CA PRO A 128 -31.40 -2.40 -10.07
C PRO A 128 -31.74 -1.07 -10.74
N LYS A 129 -32.26 -0.12 -9.95
CA LYS A 129 -32.47 1.27 -10.42
C LYS A 129 -31.15 1.93 -10.79
N PHE A 130 -30.12 1.67 -9.98
CA PHE A 130 -28.75 2.11 -10.25
C PHE A 130 -28.14 1.20 -11.32
N ARG A 131 -27.86 1.75 -12.51
CA ARG A 131 -27.34 0.99 -13.66
C ARG A 131 -25.85 1.22 -13.86
N PHE A 132 -25.18 0.20 -14.38
CA PHE A 132 -23.79 0.34 -14.81
C PHE A 132 -23.71 1.36 -15.96
N LEU A 133 -22.85 2.37 -15.81
CA LEU A 133 -22.66 3.45 -16.78
C LEU A 133 -23.95 4.21 -17.15
N ASP A 134 -24.80 4.50 -16.16
CA ASP A 134 -26.00 5.31 -16.37
C ASP A 134 -25.63 6.76 -16.73
N THR A 135 -25.81 7.14 -17.99
CA THR A 135 -25.48 8.48 -18.51
C THR A 135 -26.28 9.59 -17.85
N ARG A 136 -27.42 9.27 -17.23
CA ARG A 136 -28.25 10.24 -16.49
C ARG A 136 -27.62 10.67 -15.18
N ASN A 137 -26.73 9.85 -14.62
CA ASN A 137 -26.06 10.11 -13.35
C ASN A 137 -24.66 10.73 -13.52
N VAL A 138 -24.25 11.03 -14.75
CA VAL A 138 -22.89 11.51 -15.05
C VAL A 138 -22.78 13.00 -14.77
N LYS A 139 -21.74 13.40 -14.03
CA LYS A 139 -21.39 14.81 -13.83
C LYS A 139 -20.42 15.25 -14.92
N LYS A 140 -20.81 16.24 -15.72
CA LYS A 140 -19.94 16.79 -16.78
C LYS A 140 -18.62 17.28 -16.18
N GLY A 141 -17.50 16.80 -16.73
CA GLY A 141 -16.14 17.17 -16.28
C GLY A 141 -15.58 16.34 -15.13
N GLU A 142 -16.37 15.42 -14.53
CA GLU A 142 -15.94 14.57 -13.42
C GLU A 142 -14.73 13.70 -13.78
N ALA A 143 -14.71 13.08 -14.95
CA ALA A 143 -13.56 12.28 -15.38
C ALA A 143 -12.25 13.08 -15.43
N GLY A 144 -12.30 14.33 -15.89
CA GLY A 144 -11.14 15.22 -15.91
C GLY A 144 -10.68 15.56 -14.48
N LYS A 145 -11.63 15.86 -13.60
CA LYS A 145 -11.37 16.12 -12.17
C LYS A 145 -10.71 14.93 -11.48
N LEU A 146 -11.24 13.72 -11.67
CA LEU A 146 -10.69 12.48 -11.10
C LEU A 146 -9.25 12.22 -11.58
N ILE A 147 -8.94 12.50 -12.84
CA ILE A 147 -7.57 12.37 -13.37
C ILE A 147 -6.63 13.38 -12.70
N ILE A 148 -7.07 14.63 -12.51
CA ILE A 148 -6.29 15.66 -11.82
C ILE A 148 -6.05 15.26 -10.36
N GLU A 149 -7.11 14.86 -9.65
CA GLU A 149 -7.02 14.41 -8.25
C GLU A 149 -6.09 13.20 -8.12
N ALA A 150 -6.16 12.22 -9.03
CA ALA A 150 -5.28 11.07 -9.02
C ALA A 150 -3.81 11.45 -9.30
N PHE A 151 -3.57 12.47 -10.12
CA PHE A 151 -2.22 12.96 -10.41
C PHE A 151 -1.63 13.77 -9.25
N ASP A 152 -2.46 14.57 -8.58
CA ASP A 152 -2.07 15.36 -7.42
C ASP A 152 -1.98 14.53 -6.14
N HIS A 153 -2.62 13.35 -6.11
CA HIS A 153 -2.55 12.43 -4.99
C HIS A 153 -1.12 11.94 -4.79
N LYS A 154 -0.48 12.46 -3.75
CA LYS A 154 0.79 11.95 -3.25
C LYS A 154 0.46 10.82 -2.27
N PRO A 155 0.71 9.55 -2.62
CA PRO A 155 0.54 8.48 -1.66
C PRO A 155 1.41 8.81 -0.45
N GLN A 156 0.88 8.60 0.76
CA GLN A 156 1.71 8.54 1.96
C GLN A 156 2.57 7.28 1.84
N VAL A 157 3.71 7.42 1.15
CA VAL A 157 4.77 6.44 1.22
C VAL A 157 5.35 6.62 2.61
N GLU A 158 5.13 5.64 3.49
CA GLU A 158 5.94 5.55 4.70
C GLU A 158 7.39 5.53 4.21
N GLU A 159 8.15 6.59 4.48
CA GLU A 159 9.59 6.57 4.22
C GLU A 159 10.15 5.37 5.00
N GLU A 160 10.51 4.31 4.28
CA GLU A 160 11.36 3.25 4.81
C GLU A 160 12.69 3.91 5.13
N ASN A 161 12.77 4.58 6.28
CA ASN A 161 14.02 4.96 6.87
C ASN A 161 14.85 3.67 6.92
N GLU A 162 16.09 3.71 6.43
CA GLU A 162 17.07 2.64 6.59
C GLU A 162 17.42 2.51 8.08
N VAL A 163 16.46 2.10 8.89
CA VAL A 163 16.69 1.69 10.27
C VAL A 163 17.32 0.32 10.15
N GLU A 164 18.52 0.15 10.72
CA GLU A 164 19.17 -1.14 10.86
C GLU A 164 18.14 -2.19 11.30
N LYS A 165 17.86 -3.16 10.42
CA LYS A 165 16.91 -4.24 10.68
C LYS A 165 17.52 -5.15 11.74
N LYS A 166 17.41 -4.78 13.02
CA LYS A 166 17.79 -5.63 14.14
C LYS A 166 16.96 -6.91 14.07
N GLU A 167 17.64 -8.05 14.07
CA GLU A 167 16.96 -9.33 14.16
C GLU A 167 16.24 -9.42 15.51
N TYR A 168 14.95 -9.72 15.45
CA TYR A 168 14.16 -9.88 16.65
C TYR A 168 14.33 -11.30 17.19
N GLU A 169 14.84 -11.41 18.40
CA GLU A 169 14.88 -12.66 19.15
C GLU A 169 13.54 -12.90 19.88
N PRO A 170 12.84 -14.01 19.59
CA PRO A 170 11.67 -14.43 20.35
C PRO A 170 11.97 -14.64 21.83
N LEU A 171 10.92 -14.65 22.64
CA LEU A 171 11.05 -15.15 24.01
C LEU A 171 11.40 -16.63 23.97
N GLY A 172 12.38 -17.05 24.80
CA GLY A 172 12.78 -18.46 24.90
C GLY A 172 11.76 -19.39 25.59
N PHE A 173 10.57 -18.86 25.92
CA PHE A 173 9.46 -19.62 26.51
C PHE A 173 8.13 -19.07 26.01
N ALA A 174 7.14 -19.96 25.86
CA ALA A 174 5.80 -19.59 25.44
C ALA A 174 5.07 -18.82 26.55
N LEU A 175 4.59 -17.62 26.25
CA LEU A 175 3.78 -16.84 27.19
C LEU A 175 2.35 -17.38 27.31
N GLN A 176 1.83 -17.42 28.53
CA GLN A 176 0.42 -17.68 28.80
C GLN A 176 -0.46 -16.53 28.29
N GLU A 177 -1.70 -16.85 27.92
CA GLU A 177 -2.66 -15.90 27.31
C GLU A 177 -2.98 -14.70 28.22
N GLU A 178 -2.86 -14.85 29.54
CA GLU A 178 -3.08 -13.77 30.51
C GLU A 178 -2.17 -12.55 30.25
N PHE A 179 -0.97 -12.80 29.71
CA PHE A 179 0.01 -11.79 29.37
C PHE A 179 -0.23 -11.14 28.01
N PHE A 180 -1.20 -11.61 27.22
CA PHE A 180 -1.51 -11.05 25.92
C PHE A 180 -2.11 -9.64 26.05
N PRO A 181 -1.87 -8.76 25.06
CA PRO A 181 -2.50 -7.45 25.00
C PRO A 181 -4.01 -7.58 24.79
N PRO A 182 -4.79 -6.56 25.20
CA PRO A 182 -6.24 -6.58 25.08
C PRO A 182 -6.71 -6.80 23.63
N CYS A 183 -6.00 -6.28 22.65
CA CYS A 183 -6.35 -6.45 21.23
C CYS A 183 -6.27 -7.91 20.74
N ILE A 184 -5.25 -8.67 21.17
CA ILE A 184 -5.13 -10.10 20.85
C ILE A 184 -6.24 -10.88 21.56
N LYS A 185 -6.48 -10.58 22.85
CA LYS A 185 -7.55 -11.23 23.62
C LYS A 185 -8.93 -11.00 23.02
N LYS A 186 -9.21 -9.78 22.55
CA LYS A 186 -10.46 -9.46 21.86
C LYS A 186 -10.58 -10.23 20.56
N GLY A 187 -9.56 -10.21 19.70
CA GLY A 187 -9.60 -10.95 18.44
C GLY A 187 -9.72 -12.47 18.60
N LEU A 188 -9.17 -13.04 19.68
CA LEU A 188 -9.29 -14.47 20.00
C LEU A 188 -10.73 -14.93 20.32
N LYS A 189 -11.66 -14.00 20.60
CA LYS A 189 -13.08 -14.30 20.81
C LYS A 189 -13.83 -14.63 19.50
N GLY A 190 -13.22 -14.36 18.34
CA GLY A 190 -13.84 -14.51 17.03
C GLY A 190 -14.08 -13.15 16.35
N LEU A 191 -14.15 -13.16 15.02
CA LEU A 191 -14.24 -11.95 14.20
C LEU A 191 -15.27 -12.07 13.07
N LYS A 192 -16.15 -11.07 12.99
CA LYS A 192 -17.11 -10.90 11.88
C LYS A 192 -16.45 -10.43 10.58
N ASP A 193 -15.41 -9.60 10.66
CA ASP A 193 -14.57 -9.19 9.53
C ASP A 193 -13.08 -9.11 9.95
N GLY A 194 -12.16 -9.07 8.99
CA GLY A 194 -10.73 -8.90 9.27
C GLY A 194 -9.98 -10.18 9.60
N ARG A 195 -10.61 -11.36 9.50
CA ARG A 195 -10.04 -12.67 9.86
C ARG A 195 -8.65 -12.95 9.26
N LYS A 196 -8.44 -12.63 7.98
CA LYS A 196 -7.12 -12.84 7.32
C LYS A 196 -6.04 -11.90 7.86
N ARG A 197 -6.42 -10.67 8.21
CA ARG A 197 -5.52 -9.69 8.82
C ARG A 197 -5.15 -10.12 10.23
N PHE A 198 -6.14 -10.57 11.00
CA PHE A 198 -5.92 -11.09 12.33
C PHE A 198 -5.13 -12.39 12.36
N SER A 199 -5.36 -13.34 11.45
CA SER A 199 -4.58 -14.59 11.39
C SER A 199 -3.10 -14.30 11.17
N PHE A 200 -2.78 -13.41 10.23
CA PHE A 200 -1.42 -12.94 9.99
C PHE A 200 -0.79 -12.29 11.23
N LEU A 201 -1.52 -11.38 11.87
CA LEU A 201 -1.09 -10.68 13.07
C LEU A 201 -0.86 -11.65 14.25
N LEU A 202 -1.77 -12.60 14.45
CA LEU A 202 -1.73 -13.59 15.51
C LEU A 202 -0.54 -14.52 15.35
N ILE A 203 -0.28 -15.05 14.14
CA ILE A 203 0.89 -15.90 13.87
C ILE A 203 2.19 -15.16 14.21
N ASN A 204 2.35 -13.92 13.74
CA ASN A 204 3.54 -13.12 14.02
C ASN A 204 3.71 -12.81 15.51
N PHE A 205 2.62 -12.47 16.19
CA PHE A 205 2.63 -12.20 17.63
C PHE A 205 3.03 -13.45 18.43
N LEU A 206 2.36 -14.59 18.22
CA LEU A 206 2.62 -15.85 18.95
C LEU A 206 4.04 -16.33 18.73
N THR A 207 4.52 -16.30 17.48
CA THR A 207 5.92 -16.61 17.15
C THR A 207 6.89 -15.70 17.92
N SER A 208 6.55 -14.42 18.07
CA SER A 208 7.40 -13.44 18.76
C SER A 208 7.38 -13.60 20.30
N VAL A 209 6.34 -14.22 20.85
CA VAL A 209 6.20 -14.51 22.29
C VAL A 209 6.52 -15.96 22.65
N GLY A 210 7.25 -16.67 21.79
CA GLY A 210 7.88 -17.95 22.11
C GLY A 210 6.99 -19.18 21.94
N TRP A 211 5.85 -19.06 21.26
CA TRP A 211 5.01 -20.23 20.96
C TRP A 211 5.64 -21.07 19.84
N ASP A 212 5.56 -22.39 20.00
CA ASP A 212 5.93 -23.35 18.97
C ASP A 212 4.85 -23.45 17.88
N TYR A 213 5.26 -23.85 16.68
CA TYR A 213 4.36 -23.88 15.53
C TYR A 213 3.20 -24.86 15.70
N GLU A 214 3.38 -25.96 16.43
CA GLU A 214 2.32 -26.96 16.65
C GLU A 214 1.21 -26.38 17.54
N LYS A 215 1.57 -25.65 18.61
CA LYS A 215 0.60 -24.91 19.42
C LYS A 215 -0.06 -23.78 18.66
N ILE A 216 0.67 -23.09 17.79
CA ILE A 216 0.11 -22.04 16.94
C ILE A 216 -0.94 -22.62 15.99
N GLU A 217 -0.64 -23.75 15.33
CA GLU A 217 -1.59 -24.44 14.44
C GLU A 217 -2.87 -24.83 15.19
N LYS A 218 -2.74 -25.42 16.38
CA LYS A 218 -3.89 -25.80 17.22
C LYS A 218 -4.74 -24.58 17.61
N LEU A 219 -4.11 -23.53 18.14
CA LEU A 219 -4.83 -22.32 18.56
C LEU A 219 -5.55 -21.64 17.38
N ILE A 220 -4.92 -21.59 16.21
CA ILE A 220 -5.50 -20.98 15.02
C ILE A 220 -6.68 -21.81 14.50
N ALA A 221 -6.58 -23.13 14.50
CA ALA A 221 -7.67 -24.01 14.11
C ALA A 221 -8.87 -23.86 15.05
N GLU A 222 -8.64 -23.78 16.36
CA GLU A 222 -9.69 -23.54 17.36
C GLU A 222 -10.30 -22.14 17.25
N TRP A 223 -9.47 -21.11 17.09
CA TRP A 223 -9.92 -19.74 16.87
C TRP A 223 -10.78 -19.63 15.60
N ASN A 224 -10.39 -20.31 14.53
CA ASN A 224 -11.12 -20.23 13.26
C ASN A 224 -12.57 -20.73 13.37
N LYS A 225 -12.84 -21.68 14.27
CA LYS A 225 -14.19 -22.19 14.56
C LYS A 225 -15.08 -21.19 15.31
N LYS A 226 -14.48 -20.19 15.99
CA LYS A 226 -15.20 -19.15 16.73
C LYS A 226 -15.64 -17.98 15.85
N ASN A 227 -15.19 -17.94 14.60
CA ASN A 227 -15.52 -16.86 13.67
C ASN A 227 -16.89 -17.08 13.03
N ASP A 228 -17.63 -15.99 12.76
CA ASP A 228 -18.92 -16.02 12.05
C ASP A 228 -18.85 -16.79 10.72
N GLU A 229 -17.77 -16.60 9.96
CA GLU A 229 -17.46 -17.38 8.77
C GLU A 229 -16.00 -17.88 8.86
N PRO A 230 -15.76 -19.19 8.97
CA PRO A 230 -14.39 -19.72 9.08
C PRO A 230 -13.62 -19.48 7.78
N LEU A 231 -12.32 -19.19 7.92
CA LEU A 231 -11.39 -19.23 6.80
C LEU A 231 -11.15 -20.68 6.37
N ARG A 232 -10.83 -20.88 5.09
CA ARG A 232 -10.38 -22.20 4.61
C ARG A 232 -9.14 -22.64 5.39
N GLU A 233 -9.20 -23.83 5.96
CA GLU A 233 -8.17 -24.35 6.85
C GLU A 233 -6.81 -24.47 6.15
N GLU A 234 -6.81 -24.85 4.87
CA GLU A 234 -5.58 -24.96 4.08
C GLU A 234 -4.84 -23.63 3.95
N ASN A 235 -5.57 -22.51 3.89
CA ASN A 235 -4.97 -21.18 3.84
C ASN A 235 -4.29 -20.81 5.16
N LEU A 236 -4.90 -21.18 6.29
CA LEU A 236 -4.34 -20.94 7.62
C LEU A 236 -3.07 -21.77 7.82
N LEU A 237 -3.13 -23.06 7.52
CA LEU A 237 -1.98 -23.96 7.61
C LEU A 237 -0.86 -23.55 6.64
N ALA A 238 -1.19 -23.08 5.44
CA ALA A 238 -0.20 -22.57 4.50
C ALA A 238 0.54 -21.34 5.06
N GLN A 239 -0.14 -20.42 5.76
CA GLN A 239 0.50 -19.29 6.42
C GLN A 239 1.46 -19.75 7.52
N VAL A 240 1.03 -20.67 8.38
CA VAL A 240 1.91 -21.18 9.45
C VAL A 240 3.14 -21.90 8.88
N ARG A 241 2.96 -22.75 7.87
CA ARG A 241 4.06 -23.42 7.17
C ARG A 241 5.04 -22.43 6.53
N TYR A 242 4.54 -21.35 5.93
CA TYR A 242 5.38 -20.28 5.39
C TYR A 242 6.26 -19.66 6.50
N HIS A 243 5.66 -19.34 7.65
CA HIS A 243 6.40 -18.83 8.81
C HIS A 243 7.38 -19.84 9.41
N LYS A 244 7.09 -21.14 9.35
CA LYS A 244 7.99 -22.21 9.81
C LYS A 244 9.22 -22.36 8.90
N ARG A 245 9.02 -22.24 7.58
CA ARG A 245 10.11 -22.34 6.59
C ARG A 245 11.00 -21.10 6.58
N ASN A 246 10.42 -19.92 6.85
CA ASN A 246 11.18 -18.67 6.82
C ASN A 246 11.98 -18.49 8.14
N LYS A 247 13.31 -18.40 8.04
CA LYS A 247 14.17 -18.26 9.23
C LYS A 247 14.01 -16.90 9.92
N LYS A 248 13.66 -15.86 9.15
CA LYS A 248 13.50 -14.50 9.67
C LYS A 248 12.24 -14.39 10.53
N LYS A 249 12.42 -14.05 11.80
CA LYS A 249 11.30 -13.77 12.71
C LYS A 249 10.80 -12.35 12.46
N ILE A 250 9.55 -12.27 12.01
CA ILE A 250 8.88 -11.01 11.66
C ILE A 250 7.99 -10.62 12.85
N LEU A 251 8.12 -9.38 13.30
CA LEU A 251 7.23 -8.82 14.32
C LEU A 251 5.84 -8.58 13.72
N PRO A 252 4.77 -8.67 14.52
CA PRO A 252 3.47 -8.19 14.07
C PRO A 252 3.54 -6.69 13.78
N PRO A 253 2.65 -6.15 12.93
CA PRO A 253 2.58 -4.72 12.65
C PRO A 253 2.48 -3.86 13.93
N ASN A 254 2.98 -2.62 13.88
CA ASN A 254 2.85 -1.70 15.00
C ASN A 254 1.40 -1.27 15.24
N CYS A 255 1.10 -0.85 16.47
CA CYS A 255 -0.26 -0.51 16.90
C CYS A 255 -0.84 0.74 16.22
N ASP A 256 0.01 1.60 15.68
CA ASP A 256 -0.35 2.80 14.93
C ASP A 256 -0.83 2.49 13.51
N ASN A 257 -0.48 1.32 12.95
CA ASN A 257 -0.95 0.88 11.65
C ASN A 257 -2.47 0.61 11.69
N ALA A 258 -3.24 1.53 11.08
CA ALA A 258 -4.70 1.51 11.08
C ALA A 258 -5.27 0.18 10.56
N ALA A 259 -4.66 -0.37 9.49
CA ALA A 259 -5.15 -1.54 8.77
C ALA A 259 -5.27 -2.81 9.61
N TYR A 260 -4.55 -2.92 10.74
CA TYR A 260 -4.41 -4.18 11.48
C TYR A 260 -5.14 -4.28 12.81
N TYR A 261 -5.27 -3.19 13.58
CA TYR A 261 -5.88 -3.25 14.91
C TYR A 261 -7.16 -2.41 15.01
N LYS A 262 -7.12 -1.20 14.44
CA LYS A 262 -8.23 -0.25 14.49
C LYS A 262 -9.29 -0.62 13.45
N ASP A 263 -8.88 -0.85 12.20
CA ASP A 263 -9.78 -1.12 11.08
C ASP A 263 -10.47 -2.50 11.12
N ILE A 264 -10.03 -3.39 12.01
CA ILE A 264 -10.72 -4.66 12.30
C ILE A 264 -11.36 -4.66 13.69
N GLU A 265 -11.45 -3.49 14.32
CA GLU A 265 -12.20 -3.23 15.55
C GLU A 265 -11.75 -4.05 16.79
N ILE A 266 -10.50 -4.51 16.81
CA ILE A 266 -9.94 -5.25 17.95
C ILE A 266 -9.17 -4.37 18.94
N CYS A 267 -8.90 -3.10 18.62
CA CYS A 267 -8.12 -2.22 19.49
C CYS A 267 -8.94 -1.73 20.70
N GLU A 268 -8.71 -2.32 21.87
CA GLU A 268 -9.23 -1.85 23.17
C GLU A 268 -8.07 -1.47 24.08
N PRO A 269 -7.53 -0.25 23.97
CA PRO A 269 -6.31 0.13 24.67
C PRO A 269 -6.54 0.22 26.19
N ASP A 270 -5.57 -0.27 26.96
CA ASP A 270 -5.48 -0.05 28.40
C ASP A 270 -4.33 0.94 28.74
N ASN A 271 -4.07 1.13 30.03
CA ASN A 271 -3.00 2.02 30.51
C ASN A 271 -1.60 1.62 30.01
N LEU A 272 -1.33 0.33 29.77
CA LEU A 272 -0.05 -0.16 29.28
C LEU A 272 0.10 0.04 27.76
N CYS A 273 -1.01 0.01 27.01
CA CYS A 273 -1.03 0.28 25.56
C CYS A 273 -0.46 1.67 25.22
N SER A 274 -0.70 2.69 26.03
CA SER A 274 -0.15 4.05 25.82
C SER A 274 1.38 4.12 25.81
N ARG A 275 2.06 3.10 26.36
CA ARG A 275 3.52 3.09 26.57
C ARG A 275 4.26 2.18 25.60
N ILE A 276 3.59 1.62 24.59
CA ILE A 276 4.16 0.64 23.65
C ILE A 276 3.87 1.01 22.20
N LYS A 277 4.80 0.69 21.29
CA LYS A 277 4.62 0.83 19.84
C LYS A 277 4.11 -0.45 19.17
N ASN A 278 4.47 -1.60 19.73
CA ASN A 278 4.23 -2.93 19.15
C ASN A 278 3.58 -3.85 20.21
N PRO A 279 2.57 -4.67 19.88
CA PRO A 279 1.90 -5.52 20.87
C PRO A 279 2.82 -6.52 21.57
N VAL A 280 3.92 -6.94 20.94
CA VAL A 280 4.89 -7.84 21.59
C VAL A 280 5.53 -7.16 22.80
N ASN A 281 5.76 -5.84 22.73
CA ASN A 281 6.31 -5.06 23.83
C ASN A 281 5.34 -4.96 25.01
N TYR A 282 4.02 -5.02 24.77
CA TYR A 282 3.03 -5.10 25.83
C TYR A 282 3.29 -6.34 26.70
N SER A 283 3.33 -7.52 26.07
CA SER A 283 3.49 -8.80 26.77
C SER A 283 4.82 -8.85 27.52
N ARG A 284 5.92 -8.41 26.88
CA ARG A 284 7.25 -8.34 27.52
C ARG A 284 7.25 -7.44 28.74
N ARG A 285 6.60 -6.26 28.68
CA ARG A 285 6.51 -5.34 29.81
C ARG A 285 5.66 -5.92 30.92
N LYS A 286 4.50 -6.49 30.61
CA LYS A 286 3.60 -7.09 31.59
C LYS A 286 4.28 -8.20 32.40
N VAL A 287 5.02 -9.08 31.73
CA VAL A 287 5.83 -10.13 32.39
C VAL A 287 6.90 -9.53 33.29
N LYS A 288 7.61 -8.48 32.84
CA LYS A 288 8.63 -7.80 33.66
C LYS A 288 8.02 -7.14 34.91
N TYR A 289 6.83 -6.57 34.83
CA TYR A 289 6.14 -5.97 35.98
C TYR A 289 5.79 -7.02 37.02
N VAL A 290 5.23 -8.16 36.61
CA VAL A 290 4.88 -9.26 37.54
C VAL A 290 6.13 -9.81 38.24
N LYS A 291 7.23 -10.04 37.50
CA LYS A 291 8.51 -10.50 38.09
C LYS A 291 9.14 -9.50 39.06
N LYS A 292 8.93 -8.19 38.87
CA LYS A 292 9.40 -7.15 39.80
C LYS A 292 8.51 -7.04 41.04
N GLY A 293 7.21 -7.26 40.90
CA GLY A 293 6.26 -7.29 42.01
C GLY A 293 6.47 -8.49 42.93
N SER A 294 6.84 -9.65 42.38
CA SER A 294 7.17 -10.84 43.18
C SER A 294 8.47 -10.63 43.98
N ARG A 295 9.53 -10.10 43.36
CA ARG A 295 10.82 -9.82 44.03
C ARG A 295 10.81 -8.71 45.09
N LYS A 296 9.72 -7.94 45.21
CA LYS A 296 9.55 -6.90 46.24
C LYS A 296 8.74 -7.39 47.45
N LYS A 297 8.16 -8.58 47.37
CA LYS A 297 7.40 -9.22 48.44
C LYS A 297 8.20 -10.28 49.20
N ASP A 298 9.41 -10.58 48.73
CA ASP A 298 10.46 -11.32 49.44
C ASP A 298 11.48 -10.31 49.98
#